data_AF-A0A811UW38-F1
#
_entry.id   AF-A0A811UW38-F1
#
_cell.length_a   1.000
_cell.length_b   1.000
_cell.length_c   1.000
_cell.angle_alpha   90.00
_cell.angle_beta   90.00
_cell.angle_gamma   90.00
#
_symmetry.space_group_name_H-M   'P 1'
#
loop_
_entity.id
_entity.type
_entity.pdbx_description
1 polymer ?
#
loop_
_entity_poly.entity_id
_entity_poly.type
_entity_poly.pdbx_seq_one_letter_code
_entity_poly.pdbx_strand_id
1 'polypeptide(L)'
;MCSYKERKSEPSEMMQLDGYTVDYIEVASANLMFGIDLNGGRYFFNAVREGDSIAFACEDENECSLWVMAMYRATGQSHKPAPPVTQDKNSAISKIQGGNKLQ
;
A
#
# COMPACT_ATOMS: atom_id res chain seq x y z
N MET A 1 -5.79 -8.79 -9.70
CA MET A 1 -6.97 -8.20 -9.03
C MET A 1 -8.09 -8.12 -10.04
N CYS A 2 -9.30 -8.49 -9.63
CA CYS A 2 -10.47 -8.53 -10.51
C CYS A 2 -11.60 -7.75 -9.86
N SER A 3 -12.15 -6.77 -10.57
CA SER A 3 -13.30 -5.97 -10.12
C SER A 3 -14.56 -6.46 -10.83
N TYR A 4 -15.67 -6.58 -10.11
CA TYR A 4 -16.95 -7.07 -10.62
C TYR A 4 -18.02 -6.02 -10.31
N LYS A 5 -18.72 -5.50 -11.33
CA LYS A 5 -19.74 -4.46 -11.12
C LYS A 5 -21.12 -5.03 -10.71
N GLU A 6 -21.39 -6.32 -10.95
CA GLU A 6 -22.66 -7.02 -10.62
C GLU A 6 -22.44 -8.54 -10.48
N ARG A 7 -23.50 -9.33 -10.20
CA ARG A 7 -23.49 -10.83 -10.20
C ARG A 7 -23.28 -11.45 -11.59
N LYS A 8 -22.26 -10.99 -12.32
CA LYS A 8 -21.82 -11.56 -13.60
C LYS A 8 -20.57 -12.41 -13.35
N SER A 9 -20.43 -13.49 -14.11
CA SER A 9 -19.33 -14.45 -13.97
C SER A 9 -17.98 -13.92 -14.44
N GLU A 10 -17.97 -12.87 -15.26
CA GLU A 10 -16.73 -12.29 -15.82
C GLU A 10 -16.35 -10.97 -15.13
N PRO A 11 -15.05 -10.77 -14.85
CA PRO A 11 -14.58 -9.54 -14.24
C PRO A 11 -14.74 -8.35 -15.20
N SER A 12 -15.22 -7.23 -14.66
CA SER A 12 -15.36 -5.99 -15.41
C SER A 12 -14.02 -5.31 -15.66
N GLU A 13 -13.09 -5.44 -14.72
CA GLU A 13 -11.72 -4.95 -14.83
C GLU A 13 -10.77 -6.03 -14.28
N MET A 14 -9.64 -6.21 -14.94
CA MET A 14 -8.57 -7.11 -14.49
C MET A 14 -7.25 -6.38 -14.47
N MET A 15 -6.52 -6.54 -13.38
CA MET A 15 -5.19 -5.98 -13.18
C MET A 15 -4.23 -7.10 -12.78
N GLN A 16 -3.13 -7.25 -13.50
CA GLN A 16 -2.02 -8.12 -13.08
C GLN A 16 -1.12 -7.35 -12.11
N LEU A 17 -0.74 -7.99 -11.00
CA LEU A 17 0.12 -7.40 -9.98
C LEU A 17 1.62 -7.61 -10.28
N ASP A 18 1.95 -8.32 -11.36
CA ASP A 18 3.33 -8.53 -11.78
C ASP A 18 4.05 -7.20 -12.07
N GLY A 19 5.19 -7.02 -11.40
CA GLY A 19 6.00 -5.80 -11.51
C GLY A 19 5.45 -4.60 -10.76
N TYR A 20 4.33 -4.72 -10.06
CA TYR A 20 3.84 -3.67 -9.18
C TYR A 20 4.54 -3.71 -7.81
N THR A 21 4.60 -2.56 -7.16
CA THR A 21 4.89 -2.44 -5.73
C THR A 21 3.71 -1.79 -5.04
N VAL A 22 3.34 -2.28 -3.87
CA VAL A 22 2.32 -1.67 -3.01
C VAL A 22 2.98 -0.93 -1.86
N ASP A 23 2.48 0.27 -1.54
CA ASP A 23 2.81 0.98 -0.31
C ASP A 23 1.65 1.86 0.17
N TYR A 24 1.70 2.26 1.44
CA TYR A 24 0.75 3.19 2.02
C TYR A 24 1.02 4.60 1.48
N ILE A 25 -0.05 5.40 1.38
CA ILE A 25 0.06 6.82 1.03
C ILE A 25 -0.72 7.65 2.03
N GLU A 26 -0.15 8.79 2.41
CA GLU A 26 -0.86 9.74 3.25
C GLU A 26 -2.01 10.39 2.47
N VAL A 27 -3.07 10.76 3.18
CA VAL A 27 -4.26 11.42 2.60
C VAL A 27 -3.86 12.67 1.79
N ALA A 28 -2.93 13.47 2.29
CA ALA A 28 -2.45 14.67 1.60
C ALA A 28 -1.78 14.32 0.25
N SER A 29 -0.95 13.28 0.24
CA SER A 29 -0.30 12.78 -0.98
C SER A 29 -1.31 12.16 -1.94
N ALA A 30 -2.29 11.42 -1.44
CA ALA A 30 -3.37 10.85 -2.24
C ALA A 30 -4.19 11.96 -2.92
N ASN A 31 -4.56 13.01 -2.19
CA ASN A 31 -5.28 14.16 -2.71
C ASN A 31 -4.48 14.89 -3.80
N LEU A 32 -3.18 15.11 -3.58
CA LEU A 32 -2.33 15.81 -4.54
C LEU A 32 -2.09 14.98 -5.81
N MET A 33 -1.81 13.69 -5.67
CA MET A 33 -1.37 12.84 -6.78
C MET A 33 -2.52 12.35 -7.65
N PHE A 34 -3.71 12.17 -7.06
CA PHE A 34 -4.83 11.55 -7.75
C PHE A 34 -6.11 12.39 -7.73
N GLY A 35 -6.09 13.59 -7.12
CA GLY A 35 -7.26 14.49 -7.08
C GLY A 35 -8.47 13.85 -6.41
N ILE A 36 -8.24 13.13 -5.32
CA ILE A 36 -9.13 12.06 -4.85
C ILE A 36 -10.35 12.60 -4.08
N ASP A 37 -11.54 12.41 -4.68
CA ASP A 37 -12.85 12.27 -4.03
C ASP A 37 -13.16 10.77 -3.88
N LEU A 38 -12.31 9.99 -3.20
CA LEU A 38 -12.55 8.54 -2.96
C LEU A 38 -13.63 8.37 -1.89
N ASN A 39 -14.83 8.86 -2.18
CA ASN A 39 -16.16 8.56 -1.64
C ASN A 39 -16.35 8.08 -0.18
N GLY A 40 -15.44 8.40 0.75
CA GLY A 40 -15.53 7.97 2.16
C GLY A 40 -14.34 7.14 2.68
N GLY A 41 -13.35 6.86 1.83
CA GLY A 41 -12.09 6.24 2.23
C GLY A 41 -11.33 7.06 3.29
N ARG A 42 -10.80 6.39 4.31
CA ARG A 42 -10.00 7.00 5.38
C ARG A 42 -8.53 6.60 5.35
N TYR A 43 -8.25 5.41 4.83
CA TYR A 43 -6.91 4.85 4.72
C TYR A 43 -6.61 4.56 3.26
N PHE A 44 -5.39 4.89 2.83
CA PHE A 44 -5.02 4.87 1.43
C PHE A 44 -3.71 4.13 1.22
N PHE A 45 -3.64 3.44 0.10
CA PHE A 45 -2.43 2.80 -0.40
C PHE A 45 -2.45 2.84 -1.93
N ASN A 46 -1.30 2.74 -2.56
CA ASN A 46 -1.21 2.64 -4.01
C ASN A 46 -0.42 1.42 -4.45
N ALA A 47 -0.72 0.95 -5.66
CA ALA A 47 0.12 0.04 -6.40
C ALA A 47 0.78 0.83 -7.54
N VAL A 48 2.11 0.82 -7.58
CA VAL A 48 2.92 1.54 -8.58
C VAL A 48 3.70 0.56 -9.43
N ARG A 49 3.75 0.84 -10.73
CA ARG A 49 4.63 0.22 -11.73
C ARG A 49 5.14 1.33 -12.64
N GLU A 50 6.17 1.05 -13.45
CA GLU A 50 6.63 2.01 -14.45
C GLU A 50 5.48 2.48 -15.35
N GLY A 51 5.22 3.79 -15.32
CA GLY A 51 4.15 4.44 -16.09
C GLY A 51 2.73 4.20 -15.59
N ASP A 52 2.55 3.55 -14.43
CA ASP A 52 1.22 3.18 -13.93
C ASP A 52 1.13 3.31 -12.40
N SER A 53 0.05 3.91 -11.91
CA SER A 53 -0.16 4.09 -10.47
C SER A 53 -1.65 4.06 -10.17
N ILE A 54 -2.06 3.13 -9.32
CA ILE A 54 -3.46 2.90 -8.96
C ILE A 54 -3.60 3.14 -7.47
N ALA A 55 -4.50 4.05 -7.09
CA ALA A 55 -4.84 4.30 -5.71
C ALA A 55 -6.01 3.41 -5.25
N PHE A 56 -5.92 2.96 -4.01
CA PHE A 56 -6.98 2.24 -3.31
C PHE A 56 -7.30 2.97 -2.01
N ALA A 57 -8.54 2.81 -1.55
CA ALA A 57 -9.00 3.34 -0.29
C ALA A 57 -9.80 2.31 0.49
N CYS A 58 -9.64 2.35 1.81
CA CYS A 58 -10.42 1.58 2.77
C CYS A 58 -11.01 2.50 3.84
N GLU A 59 -12.14 2.11 4.42
CA GLU A 59 -12.75 2.82 5.55
C GLU A 59 -12.13 2.41 6.91
N ASP A 60 -11.61 1.19 6.98
CA ASP A 60 -10.99 0.59 8.16
C ASP A 60 -9.47 0.38 7.98
N GLU A 61 -8.72 0.62 9.05
CA GLU A 61 -7.25 0.51 9.05
C GLU A 61 -6.77 -0.93 8.94
N ASN A 62 -7.44 -1.85 9.63
CA ASN A 62 -7.06 -3.26 9.62
C ASN A 62 -7.35 -3.88 8.26
N GLU A 63 -8.46 -3.50 7.62
CA GLU A 63 -8.76 -3.89 6.24
C GLU A 63 -7.69 -3.38 5.28
N CYS A 64 -7.30 -2.11 5.39
CA CYS A 64 -6.22 -1.51 4.60
C CYS A 64 -4.92 -2.31 4.77
N SER A 65 -4.53 -2.58 6.02
CA SER A 65 -3.32 -3.34 6.35
C SER A 65 -3.36 -4.77 5.80
N LEU A 66 -4.52 -5.43 5.87
CA LEU A 66 -4.72 -6.77 5.30
C LEU A 66 -4.53 -6.77 3.79
N TRP A 67 -5.11 -5.78 3.08
CA TRP A 67 -4.95 -5.65 1.63
C TRP A 67 -3.51 -5.34 1.23
N VAL A 68 -2.85 -4.40 1.91
CA VAL A 68 -1.45 -4.08 1.64
C VAL A 68 -0.56 -5.29 1.84
N MET A 69 -0.76 -6.07 2.91
CA MET A 69 0.02 -7.29 3.16
C MET A 69 -0.29 -8.41 2.16
N ALA A 70 -1.54 -8.54 1.71
CA ALA A 70 -1.92 -9.49 0.67
C ALA A 70 -1.27 -9.12 -0.67
N MET A 71 -1.33 -7.84 -1.05
CA MET A 71 -0.73 -7.34 -2.28
C MET A 71 0.79 -7.42 -2.25
N TYR A 72 1.45 -7.07 -1.14
CA TYR A 72 2.90 -7.21 -0.98
C TYR A 72 3.39 -8.64 -1.27
N ARG A 73 2.63 -9.65 -0.81
CA ARG A 73 2.94 -11.06 -1.08
C ARG A 73 2.70 -11.42 -2.54
N ALA A 74 1.61 -10.91 -3.13
CA ALA A 74 1.26 -11.19 -4.51
C ALA A 74 2.20 -10.52 -5.52
N THR A 75 2.72 -9.32 -5.20
CA THR A 75 3.69 -8.60 -6.03
C THR A 75 5.09 -9.19 -5.96
N GLY A 76 5.43 -9.86 -4.84
CA GLY A 76 6.78 -10.39 -4.61
C GLY A 76 7.85 -9.30 -4.47
N GLN A 77 7.44 -8.05 -4.24
CA GLN A 77 8.36 -6.92 -4.08
C GLN A 77 9.32 -7.17 -2.90
N SER A 78 10.57 -6.70 -3.03
CA SER A 78 11.59 -6.93 -1.98
C SER A 78 11.43 -6.02 -0.77
N HIS A 79 10.91 -4.81 -0.97
CA HIS A 79 10.74 -3.81 0.08
C HIS A 79 9.38 -3.96 0.75
N LYS A 80 9.37 -4.04 2.09
CA LYS A 80 8.13 -4.10 2.86
C LYS A 80 7.42 -2.74 2.82
N PRO A 81 6.08 -2.72 2.69
CA PRO A 81 5.29 -1.51 2.83
C PRO A 81 5.51 -0.88 4.20
N ALA A 82 5.64 0.45 4.24
CA ALA A 82 5.85 1.20 5.47
C ALA A 82 4.51 1.69 6.00
N PRO A 83 3.99 1.18 7.13
CA PRO A 83 2.74 1.66 7.68
C PRO A 83 2.82 3.17 7.92
N PRO A 84 1.71 3.92 7.77
CA PRO A 84 1.67 5.33 8.11
C PRO A 84 2.13 5.48 9.55
N VAL A 85 3.08 6.38 9.79
CA VAL A 85 3.61 6.58 11.14
C VAL A 85 2.49 7.23 11.95
N THR A 86 1.66 6.44 12.63
CA THR A 86 0.80 6.96 13.67
C THR A 86 1.72 7.55 14.71
N GLN A 87 1.60 8.85 14.99
CA GLN A 87 2.31 9.49 16.09
C GLN A 87 1.73 9.00 17.42
N ASP A 88 1.87 7.71 17.73
CA ASP A 88 1.68 7.18 19.06
C ASP A 88 3.03 6.79 19.65
N LYS A 89 3.34 7.51 20.72
CA LYS A 89 4.61 7.54 21.44
C LYS A 89 4.97 6.15 21.98
N ASN A 90 6.28 5.88 22.03
CA ASN A 90 6.96 4.79 22.72
C ASN A 90 6.93 3.38 22.10
N SER A 91 7.92 3.10 21.26
CA SER A 91 8.83 1.95 21.41
C SER A 91 10.05 2.16 20.52
N ALA A 92 11.08 2.75 21.08
CA ALA A 92 12.25 1.99 21.55
C ALA A 92 13.26 1.71 20.42
N ILE A 93 14.24 2.61 20.39
CA ILE A 93 15.65 2.29 20.42
C ILE A 93 16.27 1.73 19.13
N SER A 94 17.07 2.60 18.52
CA SER A 94 18.27 2.36 17.76
C SER A 94 18.80 0.92 17.81
N LYS A 95 18.73 0.23 16.67
CA LYS A 95 19.70 -0.82 16.34
C LYS A 95 20.74 -0.25 15.37
N ILE A 96 21.54 0.69 15.89
CA ILE A 96 22.86 0.99 15.36
C ILE A 96 23.82 0.23 16.28
N GLN A 97 24.36 -0.89 15.80
CA GLN A 97 25.76 -1.28 15.95
C GLN A 97 25.88 -2.76 15.52
N GLY A 98 26.47 -2.98 14.35
CA GLY A 98 26.70 -4.32 13.84
C GLY A 98 27.84 -4.33 12.82
N GLY A 99 29.07 -4.39 13.32
CA GLY A 99 30.16 -5.09 12.63
C GLY A 99 31.18 -4.26 11.85
N ASN A 100 32.38 -4.17 12.45
CA ASN A 100 33.68 -4.60 11.89
C ASN A 100 34.76 -3.49 12.01
N LYS A 101 35.68 -3.57 12.98
CA LYS A 101 36.88 -4.43 13.12
C LYS A 101 38.12 -3.73 12.54
N LEU A 102 38.96 -3.27 13.47
CA LEU A 102 40.44 -3.20 13.45
C LEU A 102 41.12 -2.87 12.11
N GLN A 103 41.74 -1.69 12.04
CA GLN A 103 43.17 -1.56 11.75
C GLN A 103 43.71 -0.30 12.41
#